data_AF-W1I7R6-F1
#
_entry.id   AF-W1I7R6-F1
#
_cell.length_a   1.000
_cell.length_b   1.000
_cell.length_c   1.000
_cell.angle_alpha   90.00
_cell.angle_beta   90.00
_cell.angle_gamma   90.00
#
_symmetry.space_group_name_H-M   'P 1'
#
loop_
_entity.id
_entity.type
_entity.pdbx_description
1 polymer ?
#
loop_
_entity_poly.entity_id
_entity_poly.type
_entity_poly.pdbx_seq_one_letter_code
_entity_poly.pdbx_strand_id
1 'polypeptide(L)'
;MSDDRRLGTRVNLTLPDDVIRALDAMSEATDTPRATVVRGWLEMAVPVMQATAEAIIQSKRDEAEGMKKMAAILKESSTVAEQMSLDIKSQRRKNMRKKRGRAT
;
A
#
# COMPACT_ATOMS: atom_id res chain seq x y z
N MET A 1 28.79 -22.09 0.57
CA MET A 1 27.40 -22.53 0.83
C MET A 1 26.49 -21.39 0.41
N SER A 2 25.80 -21.54 -0.73
CA SER A 2 24.94 -20.50 -1.29
C SER A 2 23.56 -20.60 -0.65
N ASP A 3 23.19 -19.61 0.16
CA ASP A 3 21.88 -19.50 0.80
C ASP A 3 20.88 -18.89 -0.20
N ASP A 4 20.52 -19.64 -1.25
CA ASP A 4 19.53 -19.23 -2.26
C ASP A 4 18.11 -19.55 -1.78
N ARG A 5 17.73 -19.03 -0.61
CA ARG A 5 16.36 -19.14 -0.09
C ARG A 5 15.58 -17.87 -0.41
N ARG A 6 15.29 -17.67 -1.70
CA ARG A 6 14.15 -16.84 -2.10
C ARG A 6 12.87 -17.58 -1.68
N LEU A 7 12.38 -17.29 -0.48
CA LEU A 7 11.17 -17.89 0.08
C LEU A 7 9.93 -17.40 -0.71
N GLY A 8 9.13 -18.32 -1.26
CA GLY A 8 7.82 -18.02 -1.87
C GLY A 8 7.53 -18.73 -3.19
N THR A 9 6.25 -18.74 -3.59
CA THR A 9 5.80 -19.26 -4.89
C THR A 9 6.20 -18.31 -6.01
N ARG A 10 6.85 -18.82 -7.07
CA ARG A 10 7.18 -18.02 -8.26
C ARG A 10 5.91 -17.78 -9.08
N VAL A 11 5.67 -16.51 -9.40
CA VAL A 11 4.54 -16.09 -10.25
C VAL A 11 5.12 -15.36 -11.46
N ASN A 12 4.76 -15.81 -12.67
CA ASN A 12 5.14 -15.15 -13.91
C ASN A 12 3.95 -14.28 -14.36
N LEU A 13 4.17 -12.97 -14.45
CA LEU A 13 3.15 -12.00 -14.84
C LEU A 13 3.55 -11.33 -16.14
N THR A 14 2.58 -11.15 -17.04
CA THR A 14 2.70 -10.22 -18.16
C THR A 14 1.96 -8.95 -17.76
N LEU A 15 2.67 -7.82 -17.71
CA LEU A 15 2.14 -6.54 -17.26
C LEU A 15 2.01 -5.58 -18.44
N PRO A 16 0.97 -4.73 -18.48
CA PRO A 16 0.87 -3.65 -19.47
C PRO A 16 2.06 -2.68 -19.39
N ASP A 17 2.42 -2.07 -20.52
CA ASP A 17 3.54 -1.13 -20.61
C ASP A 17 3.42 0.04 -19.63
N ASP A 18 2.21 0.56 -19.42
CA ASP A 18 1.97 1.67 -18.50
C ASP A 18 2.28 1.29 -17.04
N VAL A 19 2.01 0.04 -16.66
CA VAL A 19 2.36 -0.49 -15.33
C VAL A 19 3.87 -0.59 -15.19
N ILE A 20 4.57 -1.07 -16.22
CA ILE A 20 6.03 -1.13 -16.22
C ILE A 20 6.62 0.28 -16.07
N ARG A 21 6.14 1.26 -16.82
CA ARG A 21 6.62 2.66 -16.71
C ARG A 21 6.45 3.21 -15.29
N ALA A 22 5.33 2.92 -14.63
CA ALA A 22 5.12 3.34 -13.24
C ALA A 22 6.08 2.64 -12.26
N LEU A 23 6.32 1.33 -12.44
CA LEU A 23 7.28 0.58 -11.65
C LEU A 23 8.72 1.08 -11.84
N ASP A 24 9.07 1.52 -13.06
CA ASP A 24 10.39 2.06 -13.39
C ASP A 24 10.65 3.37 -12.66
N ALA A 25 9.68 4.29 -12.71
CA ALA A 25 9.76 5.56 -11.99
C ALA A 25 9.89 5.35 -10.47
N MET A 26 9.16 4.39 -9.90
CA MET A 26 9.29 4.06 -8.47
C MET A 26 10.63 3.39 -8.15
N SER A 27 11.10 2.49 -9.00
CA SER A 27 12.39 1.82 -8.86
C SER A 27 13.54 2.82 -8.84
N GLU A 28 13.53 3.79 -9.76
CA GLU A 28 14.52 4.87 -9.83
C GLU A 28 14.43 5.79 -8.60
N ALA A 29 13.23 6.20 -8.20
CA ALA A 29 13.03 7.09 -7.06
C ALA A 29 13.44 6.48 -5.71
N THR A 30 13.39 5.14 -5.58
CA THR A 30 13.64 4.41 -4.33
C THR A 30 14.94 3.60 -4.35
N ASP A 31 15.70 3.66 -5.44
CA ASP A 31 16.91 2.84 -5.68
C ASP A 31 16.69 1.34 -5.35
N THR A 32 15.51 0.84 -5.69
CA THR A 32 15.05 -0.49 -5.29
C THR A 32 14.59 -1.27 -6.53
N PRO A 33 14.94 -2.57 -6.68
CA PRO A 33 14.50 -3.35 -7.84
C PRO A 33 12.97 -3.42 -7.97
N ARG A 34 12.47 -3.39 -9.21
CA ARG A 34 11.02 -3.49 -9.52
C ARG A 34 10.33 -4.64 -8.78
N ALA A 35 10.96 -5.81 -8.73
CA ALA A 35 10.41 -6.99 -8.05
C ALA A 35 10.21 -6.77 -6.54
N THR A 36 11.10 -6.02 -5.89
CA THR A 36 10.97 -5.65 -4.47
C THR A 36 9.83 -4.66 -4.27
N VAL A 37 9.67 -3.69 -5.19
CA VAL A 37 8.54 -2.74 -5.17
C VAL A 37 7.21 -3.49 -5.32
N VAL A 38 7.11 -4.37 -6.32
CA VAL A 38 5.91 -5.19 -6.58
C VAL A 38 5.59 -6.08 -5.39
N ARG A 39 6.59 -6.76 -4.83
CA ARG A 39 6.41 -7.61 -3.65
C ARG A 39 5.86 -6.81 -2.47
N GLY A 40 6.47 -5.66 -2.14
CA GLY A 40 6.01 -4.83 -1.02
C GLY A 40 4.58 -4.34 -1.21
N TRP A 41 4.22 -3.92 -2.44
CA TRP A 41 2.85 -3.54 -2.77
C TRP A 41 1.86 -4.70 -2.60
N LEU A 42 2.21 -5.90 -3.07
CA LEU A 42 1.35 -7.07 -2.91
C LEU A 42 1.18 -7.45 -1.44
N GLU A 43 2.25 -7.43 -0.64
CA GLU A 43 2.19 -7.69 0.81
C GLU A 43 1.29 -6.68 1.53
N MET A 44 1.38 -5.40 1.19
CA MET A 44 0.48 -4.35 1.72
C MET A 44 -0.98 -4.52 1.27
N ALA A 45 -1.21 -5.08 0.08
CA ALA A 45 -2.55 -5.28 -0.46
C ALA A 45 -3.23 -6.56 0.06
N VAL A 46 -2.49 -7.51 0.67
CA VAL A 46 -3.05 -8.78 1.19
C VAL A 46 -4.24 -8.56 2.13
N PRO A 47 -4.17 -7.69 3.17
CA PRO A 47 -5.30 -7.50 4.08
C PRO A 47 -6.56 -7.03 3.35
N VAL A 48 -6.41 -6.09 2.40
CA VAL A 48 -7.52 -5.56 1.60
C VAL A 48 -8.10 -6.64 0.69
N MET A 49 -7.25 -7.45 0.06
CA MET A 49 -7.68 -8.58 -0.77
C MET A 49 -8.44 -9.64 0.03
N GLN A 50 -7.99 -9.98 1.24
CA GLN A 50 -8.68 -10.91 2.14
C GLN A 50 -10.05 -10.37 2.54
N ALA A 51 -10.10 -9.12 2.99
CA ALA A 51 -11.32 -8.40 3.32
C ALA A 51 -12.33 -8.38 2.14
N THR A 52 -11.84 -8.10 0.94
CA THR A 52 -12.63 -8.08 -0.29
C THR A 52 -13.16 -9.49 -0.62
N ALA A 53 -12.32 -10.51 -0.52
CA ALA A 53 -12.72 -11.90 -0.76
C ALA A 53 -13.78 -12.36 0.25
N GLU A 54 -13.63 -12.04 1.54
CA GLU A 54 -14.62 -12.33 2.57
C GLU A 54 -15.95 -11.63 2.31
N ALA A 55 -15.92 -10.35 1.90
CA ALA A 55 -17.11 -9.59 1.56
C ALA A 55 -17.85 -10.21 0.35
N ILE A 56 -17.11 -10.67 -0.68
CA ILE A 56 -17.69 -11.36 -1.85
C ILE A 56 -18.28 -12.73 -1.46
N ILE A 57 -17.59 -13.49 -0.61
CA ILE A 57 -18.10 -14.78 -0.14
C ILE A 57 -19.39 -14.58 0.67
N GLN A 58 -19.44 -13.53 1.48
CA GLN A 58 -20.62 -13.20 2.28
C GLN A 58 -21.74 -12.60 1.44
N SER A 59 -21.46 -11.78 0.43
CA SER A 59 -22.51 -11.25 -0.46
C SER A 59 -23.21 -12.34 -1.26
N LYS A 60 -22.50 -13.43 -1.58
CA LYS A 60 -23.11 -14.63 -2.16
C LYS A 60 -24.08 -15.36 -1.21
N ARG A 61 -23.99 -15.11 0.10
CA ARG A 61 -24.87 -15.69 1.13
C ARG A 61 -25.96 -14.71 1.55
N ASP A 62 -25.60 -13.44 1.73
CA ASP A 62 -26.47 -12.30 2.02
C ASP A 62 -25.82 -11.01 1.46
N GLU A 63 -26.41 -10.49 0.40
CA GLU A 63 -25.90 -9.34 -0.37
C GLU A 63 -25.74 -8.08 0.49
N ALA A 64 -26.63 -7.87 1.48
CA ALA A 64 -26.62 -6.69 2.34
C ALA A 64 -25.48 -6.73 3.37
N GLU A 65 -25.13 -7.92 3.87
CA GLU A 65 -24.05 -8.09 4.84
C GLU A 65 -22.67 -7.93 4.20
N GLY A 66 -22.49 -8.45 2.98
CA GLY A 66 -21.26 -8.30 2.20
C GLY A 66 -20.94 -6.83 1.86
N MET A 67 -21.95 -6.05 1.45
CA MET A 67 -21.76 -4.62 1.18
C MET A 67 -21.39 -3.81 2.44
N LYS A 68 -21.99 -4.14 3.60
CA LYS A 68 -21.66 -3.47 4.88
C LYS A 68 -20.21 -3.68 5.28
N LYS A 69 -19.67 -4.89 5.14
CA LYS A 69 -18.25 -5.16 5.47
C LYS A 69 -17.31 -4.45 4.50
N MET A 70 -17.58 -4.48 3.20
CA MET A 70 -16.77 -3.76 2.21
C MET A 70 -16.70 -2.26 2.52
N ALA A 71 -17.85 -1.65 2.86
CA ALA A 71 -17.91 -0.24 3.25
C ALA A 71 -17.12 0.05 4.53
N ALA A 72 -17.13 -0.86 5.52
CA ALA A 72 -16.36 -0.71 6.75
C ALA A 72 -14.84 -0.74 6.47
N ILE A 73 -14.37 -1.65 5.62
CA ILE A 73 -12.95 -1.77 5.23
C ILE A 73 -12.48 -0.53 4.48
N LEU A 74 -13.28 -0.02 3.52
CA LEU A 74 -12.96 1.20 2.79
C LEU A 74 -12.90 2.43 3.72
N LYS A 75 -13.79 2.49 4.71
CA LYS A 75 -13.81 3.57 5.71
C LYS A 75 -12.57 3.52 6.61
N GLU A 76 -12.17 2.34 7.05
CA GLU A 76 -10.95 2.17 7.86
C GLU A 76 -9.70 2.59 7.07
N SER A 77 -9.62 2.20 5.80
CA SER A 77 -8.55 2.60 4.88
C SER A 77 -8.50 4.13 4.66
N SER A 78 -9.66 4.77 4.54
CA SER A 78 -9.78 6.25 4.47
C SER A 78 -9.25 6.93 5.73
N THR A 79 -9.50 6.32 6.89
CA THR A 79 -9.10 6.88 8.19
C THR A 79 -7.57 6.86 8.34
N VAL A 80 -6.90 5.83 7.83
CA VAL A 80 -5.43 5.75 7.78
C VAL A 80 -4.84 6.84 6.87
N ALA A 81 -5.45 7.09 5.71
CA ALA A 81 -5.02 8.15 4.80
C ALA A 81 -5.19 9.56 5.42
N GLU A 82 -6.28 9.78 6.15
CA GLU A 82 -6.52 11.03 6.89
C GLU A 82 -5.48 11.24 8.00
N GLN A 83 -5.15 10.19 8.76
CA GLN A 83 -4.13 10.24 9.80
C GLN A 83 -2.74 10.56 9.23
N MET A 84 -2.36 9.93 8.10
CA MET A 84 -1.12 10.26 7.39
C MET A 84 -1.06 11.73 6.95
N SER A 85 -2.18 12.28 6.46
CA SER A 85 -2.27 13.70 6.08
C SER A 85 -2.06 14.64 7.28
N LEU A 86 -2.61 14.29 8.44
CA LEU A 86 -2.40 15.03 9.69
C LEU A 86 -0.94 14.97 10.15
N ASP A 87 -0.31 13.80 10.05
CA ASP A 87 1.10 13.62 10.42
C ASP A 87 2.03 14.42 9.49
N ILE A 88 1.78 14.44 8.19
CA ILE A 88 2.53 15.28 7.23
C ILE A 88 2.39 16.77 7.58
N LYS A 89 1.18 17.24 7.92
CA LYS A 89 0.94 18.63 8.34
C LYS A 89 1.68 18.95 9.65
N SER A 90 1.68 18.02 10.60
CA SER A 90 2.42 18.15 11.87
C SER A 90 3.93 18.22 11.64
N GLN A 91 4.48 17.34 10.80
CA GLN A 91 5.89 17.31 10.40
C GLN A 91 6.32 18.65 9.77
N ARG A 92 5.53 19.17 8.82
CA ARG A 92 5.78 20.46 8.17
C ARG A 92 5.84 21.61 9.18
N ARG A 93 4.89 21.67 10.12
CA ARG A 93 4.86 22.69 11.18
C ARG A 93 6.08 22.61 12.11
N LYS A 94 6.50 21.40 12.49
CA LYS A 94 7.71 21.18 13.31
C LYS A 94 8.98 21.64 12.58
N ASN A 95 9.12 21.31 11.30
CA ASN A 95 10.27 21.71 10.48
C ASN A 95 10.34 23.23 10.27
N MET A 96 9.19 23.90 10.05
CA MET A 96 9.11 25.35 9.96
C MET A 96 9.52 26.05 11.26
N ARG A 97 9.09 25.53 12.42
CA ARG A 97 9.50 26.05 13.74
C ARG A 97 11.01 25.88 13.98
N LYS A 98 11.57 24.72 13.64
CA LYS A 98 13.01 24.45 13.75
C LYS A 98 13.85 25.35 12.84
N LYS A 99 13.35 25.70 11.66
CA LYS A 99 14.01 26.64 10.74
C LYS A 99 13.99 28.08 11.27
N ARG A 100 12.90 28.51 11.90
CA ARG A 100 12.79 29.86 12.50
C ARG A 100 13.61 30.03 13.79
N GLY A 101 13.71 28.99 14.62
CA GLY A 101 14.53 29.03 15.84
C GLY A 101 16.04 28.86 15.62
N ARG A 102 16.50 28.65 14.38
CA ARG A 102 17.92 28.52 14.00
C ARG A 102 18.45 29.78 13.28
N ALA A 103 17.60 30.80 13.13
CA ALA A 103 17.88 32.07 12.47
C ALA A 103 18.03 33.24 13.47
N THR A 104 18.21 32.93 14.75
CA THR A 104 18.60 33.82 15.86
C THR A 104 19.83 33.22 16.51
#